data_AF-A0A5C1Q9B1-F1
#
_entry.id   AF-A0A5C1Q9B1-F1
#
_cell.length_a   1.000
_cell.length_b   1.000
_cell.length_c   1.000
_cell.angle_alpha   90.00
_cell.angle_beta   90.00
_cell.angle_gamma   90.00
#
_symmetry.space_group_name_H-M   'P 1'
#
loop_
_entity.id
_entity.type
_entity.pdbx_description
1 polymer ?
#
loop_
_entity_poly.entity_id
_entity_poly.type
_entity_poly.pdbx_seq_one_letter_code
_entity_poly.pdbx_strand_id
1 'polypeptide(L)'
;MSSTNSVITSLIKNNILVKSTSFRDFNKEEESDLVQTLKEDGYNIIDSGKASIVHYNVDIDNNDPQNLFVEVKEAWKDSKEILTISSPGIKQREIQQFLENIFSTPATPVAPGLFYIFKNDGSREKYLYSIQRDLPGGDTEKEKSDLLVYLALARFRSENVVSNLPEQIQDNIKLYLGNFLKAVSLSKKLLFSTGEKSNIIQLCKDAPTGINDDESFYIHSSAVPNLDPTLRVFIGMAGIFYGDINNADIIKIHKNSIKISFYNYDDFNNKLLPELHTRIKIDLAKQQMNFYNHRSQKNQQLLYFKEQYVLESHPAYQKWKTFSETLKEKGLKDLGEYGPSKQELSKILEKEFLKEII
;
A
#
# COMPACT_ATOMS: atom_id res chain seq x y z
N MET A 1 1.21 18.63 -7.67
CA MET A 1 1.53 18.84 -6.24
C MET A 1 0.95 17.74 -5.33
N SER A 2 -0.32 17.31 -5.45
CA SER A 2 -0.87 16.28 -4.53
C SER A 2 -0.31 14.85 -4.71
N SER A 3 0.11 14.46 -5.91
CA SER A 3 0.69 13.13 -6.18
C SER A 3 2.13 13.00 -5.67
N THR A 4 2.92 14.06 -5.82
CA THR A 4 4.32 14.10 -5.35
C THR A 4 4.38 13.98 -3.83
N ASN A 5 3.47 14.64 -3.10
CA ASN A 5 3.39 14.53 -1.65
C ASN A 5 2.99 13.12 -1.19
N SER A 6 2.02 12.44 -1.84
CA SER A 6 1.64 11.08 -1.45
C SER A 6 2.78 10.06 -1.67
N VAL A 7 3.57 10.25 -2.73
CA VAL A 7 4.76 9.43 -3.03
C VAL A 7 5.84 9.62 -1.96
N ILE A 8 6.10 10.87 -1.56
CA ILE A 8 7.07 11.22 -0.51
C ILE A 8 6.60 10.68 0.85
N THR A 9 5.32 10.83 1.21
CA THR A 9 4.75 10.29 2.44
C THR A 9 4.83 8.75 2.50
N SER A 10 4.57 8.06 1.38
CA SER A 10 4.69 6.59 1.28
C SER A 10 6.14 6.10 1.46
N LEU A 11 7.10 6.79 0.84
CA LEU A 11 8.53 6.51 0.99
C LEU A 11 8.98 6.67 2.45
N ILE A 12 8.60 7.79 3.07
CA ILE A 12 8.99 8.13 4.43
C ILE A 12 8.36 7.16 5.45
N LYS A 13 7.08 6.80 5.29
CA LYS A 13 6.38 5.82 6.13
C LYS A 13 7.08 4.45 6.16
N ASN A 14 7.77 4.10 5.08
CA ASN A 14 8.50 2.84 4.93
C ASN A 14 9.99 2.92 5.36
N ASN A 15 10.42 3.98 6.06
CA ASN A 15 11.82 4.23 6.41
C ASN A 15 12.78 4.25 5.20
N ILE A 16 12.27 4.65 4.03
CA ILE A 16 13.08 4.74 2.81
C ILE A 16 13.62 6.17 2.70
N LEU A 17 14.94 6.27 2.56
CA LEU A 17 15.72 7.50 2.67
C LEU A 17 15.49 8.41 1.44
N VAL A 18 14.46 9.27 1.47
CA VAL A 18 14.14 10.17 0.34
C VAL A 18 15.08 11.37 0.35
N LYS A 19 15.85 11.54 -0.72
CA LYS A 19 16.33 12.84 -1.15
C LYS A 19 15.94 13.03 -2.60
N SER A 20 14.78 13.64 -2.82
CA SER A 20 14.21 13.77 -4.16
C SER A 20 14.98 14.81 -4.98
N THR A 21 15.32 14.48 -6.22
CA THR A 21 15.73 15.43 -7.26
C THR A 21 14.55 16.23 -7.85
N SER A 22 13.32 15.99 -7.39
CA SER A 22 12.13 16.78 -7.76
C SER A 22 12.00 18.11 -7.03
N PHE A 23 12.95 18.47 -6.18
CA PHE A 23 13.01 19.78 -5.52
C PHE A 23 13.71 20.85 -6.38
N ARG A 24 13.76 20.70 -7.71
CA ARG A 24 14.19 21.81 -8.56
C ARG A 24 13.28 23.04 -8.45
N ASP A 25 12.06 22.86 -7.92
CA ASP A 25 11.07 23.92 -7.72
C ASP A 25 10.96 24.43 -6.27
N PHE A 26 11.68 23.82 -5.31
CA PHE A 26 11.68 24.23 -3.91
C PHE A 26 13.00 24.91 -3.58
N ASN A 27 12.94 26.09 -2.96
CA ASN A 27 14.11 26.73 -2.40
C ASN A 27 14.52 26.05 -1.07
N LYS A 28 15.73 26.35 -0.58
CA LYS A 28 16.28 25.73 0.64
C LYS A 28 15.42 25.92 1.89
N GLU A 29 14.64 27.00 1.94
CA GLU A 29 13.74 27.33 3.04
C GLU A 29 12.52 26.41 3.00
N GLU A 30 11.93 26.22 1.82
CA GLU A 30 10.79 25.31 1.63
C GLU A 30 11.17 23.83 1.82
N GLU A 31 12.42 23.44 1.49
CA GLU A 31 12.96 22.11 1.80
C GLU A 31 13.12 21.92 3.32
N SER A 32 13.59 22.93 4.04
CA SER A 32 13.76 22.91 5.49
C SER A 32 12.41 22.85 6.23
N ASP A 33 11.44 23.63 5.79
CA ASP A 33 10.09 23.66 6.35
C ASP A 33 9.39 22.31 6.18
N LEU A 34 9.48 21.71 4.98
CA LEU A 34 8.90 20.39 4.72
C LEU A 34 9.56 19.31 5.61
N VAL A 35 10.88 19.31 5.74
CA VAL A 35 11.61 18.39 6.63
C VAL A 35 11.20 18.59 8.09
N GLN A 36 10.98 19.83 8.52
CA GLN A 36 10.56 20.15 9.87
C GLN A 36 9.11 19.68 10.13
N THR A 37 8.18 19.94 9.21
CA THR A 37 6.79 19.45 9.28
C THR A 37 6.74 17.92 9.36
N LEU A 38 7.54 17.23 8.54
CA LEU A 38 7.61 15.77 8.57
C LEU A 38 8.20 15.23 9.89
N LYS A 39 9.16 15.93 10.52
CA LYS A 39 9.64 15.55 11.85
C LYS A 39 8.58 15.78 12.93
N GLU A 40 7.82 16.88 12.84
CA GLU A 40 6.72 17.20 13.75
C GLU A 40 5.57 16.19 13.65
N ASP A 41 5.33 15.65 12.46
CA ASP A 41 4.37 14.57 12.19
C ASP A 41 4.89 13.18 12.62
N GLY A 42 6.07 13.10 13.24
CA GLY A 42 6.61 11.87 13.83
C GLY A 42 7.39 10.97 12.86
N TYR A 43 7.75 11.46 11.67
CA TYR A 43 8.55 10.72 10.71
C TYR A 43 10.06 10.78 11.01
N ASN A 44 10.74 9.63 10.96
CA ASN A 44 12.19 9.54 11.14
C ASN A 44 12.93 9.94 9.85
N ILE A 45 13.41 11.19 9.78
CA ILE A 45 14.26 11.66 8.69
C ILE A 45 15.73 11.49 9.08
N ILE A 46 16.43 10.54 8.46
CA ILE A 46 17.87 10.34 8.62
C ILE A 46 18.60 11.29 7.66
N ASP A 47 19.15 12.37 8.20
CA ASP A 47 20.03 13.28 7.46
C ASP A 47 21.37 12.59 7.20
N SER A 48 21.51 11.97 6.03
CA SER A 48 22.82 11.65 5.47
C SER A 48 23.05 12.64 4.33
N GLY A 49 23.99 13.57 4.52
CA GLY A 49 24.23 14.74 3.65
C GLY A 49 24.57 14.49 2.17
N LYS A 50 24.26 13.32 1.57
CA LYS A 50 24.46 12.96 0.16
C LYS A 50 23.34 12.00 -0.29
N ALA A 51 22.51 12.40 -1.27
CA ALA A 51 21.33 11.64 -1.72
C ALA A 51 21.62 10.17 -2.11
N SER A 52 20.80 9.23 -1.64
CA SER A 52 20.82 7.80 -2.02
C SER A 52 19.74 7.42 -3.07
N ILE A 53 18.74 8.28 -3.26
CA ILE A 53 17.58 8.05 -4.15
C ILE A 53 17.48 9.22 -5.14
N VAL A 54 17.16 8.95 -6.40
CA VAL A 54 16.85 9.97 -7.42
C VAL A 54 15.40 9.76 -7.84
N HIS A 55 14.59 10.81 -7.73
CA HIS A 55 13.19 10.79 -8.16
C HIS A 55 13.07 11.46 -9.53
N TYR A 56 12.59 10.70 -10.51
CA TYR A 56 12.38 11.17 -11.86
C TYR A 56 10.89 11.04 -12.20
N ASN A 57 10.23 12.17 -12.39
CA ASN A 57 8.85 12.15 -12.83
C ASN A 57 8.83 12.00 -14.35
N VAL A 58 8.19 10.95 -14.83
CA VAL A 58 8.11 10.64 -16.24
C VAL A 58 6.67 10.86 -16.71
N ASP A 59 6.43 11.91 -17.47
CA ASP A 59 5.19 12.05 -18.21
C ASP A 59 5.28 11.26 -19.52
N ILE A 60 4.90 9.97 -19.45
CA ILE A 60 4.95 9.05 -20.60
C ILE A 60 3.99 9.48 -21.72
N ASP A 61 2.91 10.19 -21.38
CA ASP A 61 1.86 10.56 -22.33
C ASP A 61 2.25 11.78 -23.19
N ASN A 62 3.18 12.62 -22.70
CA ASN A 62 3.58 13.87 -23.37
C ASN A 62 4.99 13.87 -23.98
N ASN A 63 5.79 12.82 -23.76
CA ASN A 63 7.16 12.73 -24.28
C ASN A 63 7.28 11.80 -25.50
N ASP A 64 8.07 12.21 -26.49
CA ASP A 64 8.57 11.30 -27.54
C ASP A 64 9.31 10.12 -26.86
N PRO A 65 8.94 8.86 -27.16
CA PRO A 65 9.59 7.67 -26.59
C PRO A 65 11.13 7.68 -26.68
N GLN A 66 11.71 8.30 -27.71
CA GLN A 66 13.17 8.40 -27.84
C GLN A 66 13.79 9.36 -26.83
N ASN A 67 13.20 10.55 -26.65
CA ASN A 67 13.68 11.53 -25.66
C ASN A 67 13.50 10.99 -24.24
N LEU A 68 12.36 10.32 -24.01
CA LEU A 68 12.09 9.66 -22.75
C LEU A 68 13.16 8.63 -22.38
N PHE A 69 13.59 7.84 -23.36
CA PHE A 69 14.61 6.83 -23.17
C PHE A 69 15.97 7.42 -22.78
N VAL A 70 16.36 8.55 -23.39
CA VAL A 70 17.62 9.24 -23.08
C VAL A 70 17.59 9.80 -21.67
N GLU A 71 16.55 10.56 -21.34
CA GLU A 71 16.35 11.18 -20.02
C GLU A 71 16.38 10.16 -18.87
N VAL A 72 15.63 9.08 -19.03
CA VAL A 72 15.48 8.03 -18.02
C VAL A 72 16.80 7.25 -17.82
N LYS A 73 17.62 7.09 -18.88
CA LYS A 73 18.97 6.50 -18.78
C LYS A 73 19.97 7.42 -18.11
N GLU A 74 19.93 8.73 -18.38
CA GLU A 74 20.78 9.70 -17.70
C GLU A 74 20.45 9.75 -16.20
N ALA A 75 19.17 9.81 -15.85
CA ALA A 75 18.71 9.75 -14.46
C ALA A 75 19.17 8.49 -13.73
N TRP A 76 19.20 7.33 -14.43
CA TRP A 76 19.73 6.09 -13.87
C TRP A 76 21.24 6.10 -13.68
N LYS A 77 21.99 6.72 -14.59
CA LYS A 77 23.43 6.88 -14.44
C LYS A 77 23.74 7.71 -13.18
N ASP A 78 22.98 8.78 -12.97
CA ASP A 78 23.16 9.71 -11.85
C ASP A 78 22.61 9.19 -10.51
N SER A 79 21.72 8.19 -10.53
CA SER A 79 21.21 7.58 -9.31
C SER A 79 22.28 6.79 -8.56
N LYS A 80 22.20 6.71 -7.23
CA LYS A 80 23.17 5.93 -6.44
C LYS A 80 22.68 4.52 -6.12
N GLU A 81 21.49 4.39 -5.54
CA GLU A 81 20.96 3.09 -5.14
C GLU A 81 19.59 2.79 -5.73
N ILE A 82 18.71 3.80 -5.78
CA ILE A 82 17.34 3.68 -6.26
C ILE A 82 17.00 4.83 -7.21
N LEU A 83 16.38 4.48 -8.34
CA LEU A 83 15.67 5.43 -9.21
C LEU A 83 14.17 5.25 -9.01
N THR A 84 13.46 6.33 -8.69
CA THR A 84 12.00 6.36 -8.64
C THR A 84 11.45 6.91 -9.94
N ILE A 85 10.46 6.23 -10.51
CA ILE A 85 9.75 6.66 -11.71
C ILE A 85 8.27 6.75 -11.40
N SER A 86 7.67 7.92 -11.61
CA SER A 86 6.22 8.10 -11.60
C SER A 86 5.72 8.32 -13.02
N SER A 87 4.60 7.71 -13.38
CA SER A 87 3.90 7.93 -14.63
C SER A 87 2.39 8.04 -14.36
N PRO A 88 1.78 9.21 -14.62
CA PRO A 88 0.33 9.36 -14.54
C PRO A 88 -0.32 8.63 -15.72
N GLY A 89 -0.63 7.35 -15.57
CA GLY A 89 -1.22 6.56 -16.67
C GLY A 89 -1.73 5.19 -16.23
N ILE A 90 -2.81 4.73 -16.86
CA ILE A 90 -3.63 3.58 -16.41
C ILE A 90 -2.94 2.21 -16.65
N LYS A 91 -1.87 2.18 -17.45
CA LYS A 91 -1.29 0.93 -17.94
C LYS A 91 -0.04 0.49 -17.18
N GLN A 92 -0.20 0.26 -15.88
CA GLN A 92 0.88 -0.10 -14.96
C GLN A 92 1.79 -1.22 -15.47
N ARG A 93 1.24 -2.29 -16.07
CA ARG A 93 2.03 -3.41 -16.61
C ARG A 93 2.86 -3.02 -17.84
N GLU A 94 2.31 -2.20 -18.74
CA GLU A 94 3.05 -1.76 -19.94
C GLU A 94 4.22 -0.87 -19.54
N ILE A 95 4.01 0.03 -18.58
CA ILE A 95 5.06 0.88 -18.03
C ILE A 95 6.14 0.03 -17.35
N GLN A 96 5.75 -0.93 -16.53
CA GLN A 96 6.69 -1.83 -15.87
C GLN A 96 7.58 -2.56 -16.90
N GLN A 97 6.97 -3.15 -17.93
CA GLN A 97 7.70 -3.85 -19.01
C GLN A 97 8.63 -2.91 -19.78
N PHE A 98 8.18 -1.68 -20.06
CA PHE A 98 9.01 -0.67 -20.69
C PHE A 98 10.26 -0.35 -19.84
N LEU A 99 10.08 -0.11 -18.54
CA LEU A 99 11.18 0.17 -17.62
C LEU A 99 12.15 -1.03 -17.50
N GLU A 100 11.62 -2.24 -17.37
CA GLU A 100 12.43 -3.46 -17.29
C GLU A 100 13.27 -3.66 -18.56
N ASN A 101 12.71 -3.35 -19.73
CA ASN A 101 13.45 -3.39 -21.00
C ASN A 101 14.56 -2.33 -21.08
N ILE A 102 14.35 -1.12 -20.55
CA ILE A 102 15.36 -0.05 -20.55
C ILE A 102 16.55 -0.42 -19.67
N PHE A 103 16.28 -0.88 -18.46
CA PHE A 103 17.29 -1.02 -17.41
C PHE A 103 17.85 -2.43 -17.27
N SER A 104 17.24 -3.43 -17.91
CA SER A 104 17.60 -4.83 -17.73
C SER A 104 17.59 -5.26 -16.25
N THR A 105 16.75 -4.62 -15.44
CA THR A 105 16.55 -4.88 -14.02
C THR A 105 15.06 -4.77 -13.69
N PRO A 106 14.54 -5.54 -12.71
CA PRO A 106 13.12 -5.49 -12.37
C PRO A 106 12.65 -4.10 -11.91
N ALA A 107 11.53 -3.64 -12.45
CA ALA A 107 10.84 -2.45 -11.97
C ALA A 107 9.85 -2.85 -10.87
N THR A 108 10.07 -2.39 -9.65
CA THR A 108 9.24 -2.77 -8.49
C THR A 108 8.09 -1.78 -8.34
N PRO A 109 6.81 -2.18 -8.55
CA PRO A 109 5.69 -1.30 -8.31
C PRO A 109 5.58 -0.98 -6.81
N VAL A 110 5.33 0.28 -6.50
CA VAL A 110 5.21 0.78 -5.11
C VAL A 110 3.83 1.38 -4.88
N ALA A 111 3.29 2.02 -5.89
CA ALA A 111 1.89 2.43 -5.95
C ALA A 111 1.45 2.39 -7.40
N PRO A 112 0.15 2.54 -7.68
CA PRO A 112 -0.31 2.67 -9.05
C PRO A 112 0.38 3.83 -9.79
N GLY A 113 1.09 3.50 -10.87
CA GLY A 113 1.88 4.45 -11.64
C GLY A 113 3.22 4.87 -11.00
N LEU A 114 3.66 4.23 -9.91
CA LEU A 114 4.92 4.54 -9.23
C LEU A 114 5.81 3.29 -9.12
N PHE A 115 7.06 3.41 -9.53
CA PHE A 115 8.03 2.31 -9.55
C PHE A 115 9.35 2.70 -8.90
N TYR A 116 9.98 1.72 -8.23
CA TYR A 116 11.40 1.78 -7.85
C TYR A 116 12.22 0.83 -8.68
N ILE A 117 13.41 1.30 -9.04
CA ILE A 117 14.40 0.57 -9.80
C ILE A 117 15.67 0.57 -8.96
N PHE A 118 16.10 -0.61 -8.54
CA PHE A 118 17.20 -0.79 -7.61
C PHE A 118 18.48 -1.15 -8.38
N LYS A 119 19.61 -0.51 -8.03
CA LYS A 119 20.93 -0.89 -8.56
C LYS A 119 21.42 -2.24 -8.03
N ASN A 120 20.87 -2.69 -6.90
CA ASN A 120 21.30 -3.89 -6.20
C ASN A 120 20.08 -4.72 -5.77
N ASP A 121 20.09 -6.02 -6.12
CA ASP A 121 19.03 -6.97 -5.77
C ASP A 121 18.83 -7.10 -4.25
N GLY A 122 19.90 -7.06 -3.47
CA GLY A 122 19.83 -7.10 -2.01
C GLY A 122 19.06 -5.91 -1.43
N SER A 123 19.23 -4.70 -1.95
CA SER A 123 18.45 -3.53 -1.51
C SER A 123 16.97 -3.67 -1.86
N ARG A 124 16.68 -4.22 -3.04
CA ARG A 124 15.32 -4.55 -3.45
C ARG A 124 14.67 -5.58 -2.53
N GLU A 125 15.38 -6.66 -2.21
CA GLU A 125 14.84 -7.71 -1.34
C GLU A 125 14.66 -7.24 0.12
N LYS A 126 15.53 -6.35 0.61
CA LYS A 126 15.31 -5.67 1.91
C LYS A 126 14.02 -4.85 1.91
N TYR A 127 13.79 -4.06 0.86
CA TYR A 127 12.56 -3.28 0.72
C TYR A 127 11.32 -4.19 0.63
N LEU A 128 11.37 -5.24 -0.19
CA LEU A 128 10.23 -6.14 -0.36
C LEU A 128 9.90 -6.91 0.92
N TYR A 129 10.91 -7.26 1.71
CA TYR A 129 10.70 -7.85 3.04
C TYR A 129 10.15 -6.82 4.03
N SER A 130 10.61 -5.57 3.99
CA SER A 130 10.10 -4.53 4.90
C SER A 130 8.63 -4.20 4.67
N ILE A 131 8.12 -4.25 3.44
CA ILE A 131 6.69 -4.06 3.13
C ILE A 131 5.81 -5.10 3.83
N GLN A 132 6.32 -6.32 4.02
CA GLN A 132 5.58 -7.40 4.67
C GLN A 132 5.63 -7.34 6.20
N ARG A 133 6.47 -6.46 6.76
CA ARG A 133 6.79 -6.43 8.18
C ARG A 133 6.23 -5.16 8.82
N ASP A 134 5.50 -5.32 9.92
CA ASP A 134 4.86 -4.22 10.64
C ASP A 134 5.90 -3.34 11.35
N LEU A 135 6.83 -3.95 12.10
CA LEU A 135 8.03 -3.36 12.73
C LEU A 135 9.02 -4.50 13.12
N PRO A 136 10.36 -4.29 13.09
CA PRO A 136 11.32 -5.25 13.65
C PRO A 136 11.11 -5.47 15.15
N GLY A 137 11.19 -6.72 15.62
CA GLY A 137 11.16 -7.06 17.06
C GLY A 137 9.84 -7.63 17.57
N GLY A 138 9.03 -8.23 16.68
CA GLY A 138 7.87 -9.03 17.09
C GLY A 138 8.26 -10.35 17.77
N ASP A 139 7.29 -11.02 18.40
CA ASP A 139 7.50 -12.38 18.91
C ASP A 139 7.87 -13.35 17.76
N THR A 140 8.54 -14.44 18.12
CA THR A 140 9.06 -15.50 17.24
C THR A 140 8.05 -15.95 16.18
N GLU A 141 6.77 -16.08 16.54
CA GLU A 141 5.72 -16.49 15.59
C GLU A 141 5.39 -15.42 14.56
N LYS A 142 5.47 -14.12 14.91
CA LYS A 142 5.28 -13.02 13.95
C LYS A 142 6.42 -12.99 12.93
N GLU A 143 7.67 -13.09 13.38
CA GLU A 143 8.83 -13.14 12.47
C GLU A 143 8.79 -14.37 11.54
N LYS A 144 8.39 -15.55 12.05
CA LYS A 144 8.13 -16.73 11.20
C LYS A 144 7.07 -16.44 10.14
N SER A 145 5.94 -15.87 10.55
CA SER A 145 4.82 -15.53 9.67
C SER A 145 5.25 -14.55 8.57
N ASP A 146 5.95 -13.47 8.95
CA ASP A 146 6.44 -12.44 8.03
C ASP A 146 7.41 -13.01 6.98
N LEU A 147 8.35 -13.86 7.41
CA LEU A 147 9.25 -14.57 6.51
C LEU A 147 8.51 -15.51 5.56
N LEU A 148 7.50 -16.24 6.04
CA LEU A 148 6.72 -17.15 5.20
C LEU A 148 5.90 -16.40 4.15
N VAL A 149 5.27 -15.28 4.54
CA VAL A 149 4.53 -14.40 3.61
C VAL A 149 5.48 -13.83 2.56
N TYR A 150 6.62 -13.28 2.98
CA TYR A 150 7.65 -12.76 2.07
C TYR A 150 8.13 -13.82 1.08
N LEU A 151 8.51 -15.01 1.57
CA LEU A 151 8.99 -16.12 0.73
C LEU A 151 7.91 -16.65 -0.21
N ALA A 152 6.64 -16.66 0.20
CA ALA A 152 5.52 -17.06 -0.64
C ALA A 152 5.33 -16.09 -1.82
N LEU A 153 5.34 -14.79 -1.54
CA LEU A 153 5.19 -13.73 -2.55
C LEU A 153 6.42 -13.61 -3.47
N ALA A 154 7.61 -13.90 -2.96
CA ALA A 154 8.83 -13.88 -3.77
C ALA A 154 8.81 -14.87 -4.93
N ARG A 155 8.01 -15.94 -4.85
CA ARG A 155 7.87 -16.94 -5.92
C ARG A 155 7.26 -16.39 -7.21
N PHE A 156 6.47 -15.32 -7.13
CA PHE A 156 5.93 -14.65 -8.31
C PHE A 156 7.00 -13.85 -9.08
N ARG A 157 8.14 -13.59 -8.46
CA ARG A 157 9.26 -12.85 -9.06
C ARG A 157 10.37 -13.78 -9.56
N SER A 158 10.64 -14.87 -8.84
CA SER A 158 11.69 -15.83 -9.18
C SER A 158 11.37 -17.23 -8.65
N GLU A 159 11.68 -18.26 -9.43
CA GLU A 159 11.63 -19.65 -8.95
C GLU A 159 12.68 -19.92 -7.86
N ASN A 160 13.82 -19.24 -7.95
CA ASN A 160 14.95 -19.30 -7.03
C ASN A 160 14.86 -18.18 -5.99
N VAL A 161 13.83 -18.21 -5.14
CA VAL A 161 13.59 -17.21 -4.09
C VAL A 161 14.78 -16.98 -3.15
N VAL A 162 15.64 -17.99 -2.98
CA VAL A 162 16.74 -17.96 -2.01
C VAL A 162 18.04 -17.39 -2.59
N SER A 163 18.19 -17.32 -3.91
CA SER A 163 19.38 -16.73 -4.52
C SER A 163 19.41 -15.22 -4.29
N ASN A 164 20.57 -14.69 -3.91
CA ASN A 164 20.81 -13.25 -3.69
C ASN A 164 20.02 -12.62 -2.53
N LEU A 165 19.52 -13.41 -1.57
CA LEU A 165 18.95 -12.86 -0.34
C LEU A 165 20.03 -12.13 0.48
N PRO A 166 19.75 -10.95 1.04
CA PRO A 166 20.61 -10.30 2.03
C PRO A 166 20.94 -11.22 3.21
N GLU A 167 22.17 -11.15 3.73
CA GLU A 167 22.66 -11.97 4.86
C GLU A 167 21.71 -11.92 6.07
N GLN A 168 21.20 -10.73 6.40
CA GLN A 168 20.20 -10.57 7.47
C GLN A 168 18.94 -11.43 7.27
N ILE A 169 18.41 -11.51 6.04
CA ILE A 169 17.21 -12.32 5.74
C ILE A 169 17.58 -13.81 5.79
N GLN A 170 18.76 -14.17 5.31
CA GLN A 170 19.28 -15.54 5.38
C GLN A 170 19.39 -16.03 6.83
N ASP A 171 19.93 -15.21 7.71
CA ASP A 171 20.10 -15.56 9.11
C ASP A 171 18.77 -15.63 9.84
N ASN A 172 17.84 -14.71 9.55
CA ASN A 172 16.46 -14.80 10.05
C ASN A 172 15.77 -16.10 9.58
N ILE A 173 15.95 -16.52 8.34
CA ILE A 173 15.41 -17.80 7.84
C ILE A 173 15.98 -18.99 8.64
N LYS A 174 17.28 -19.01 8.88
CA LYS A 174 17.91 -20.09 9.69
C LYS A 174 17.41 -20.06 11.13
N LEU A 175 17.34 -18.88 11.73
CA LEU A 175 16.93 -18.68 13.12
C LEU A 175 15.47 -19.09 13.36
N TYR A 176 14.55 -18.59 12.53
CA TYR A 176 13.10 -18.73 12.78
C TYR A 176 12.47 -19.91 12.03
N LEU A 177 12.96 -20.25 10.83
CA LEU A 177 12.41 -21.31 9.99
C LEU A 177 13.31 -22.55 9.92
N GLY A 178 14.49 -22.50 10.55
CA GLY A 178 15.46 -23.60 10.67
C GLY A 178 16.42 -23.69 9.49
N ASN A 179 15.91 -23.89 8.28
CA ASN A 179 16.73 -23.91 7.07
C ASN A 179 15.93 -23.51 5.83
N PHE A 180 16.64 -23.20 4.74
CA PHE A 180 16.03 -22.74 3.49
C PHE A 180 15.07 -23.76 2.85
N LEU A 181 15.40 -25.05 2.87
CA LEU A 181 14.54 -26.09 2.28
C LEU A 181 13.18 -26.16 3.00
N LYS A 182 13.22 -26.13 4.34
CA LYS A 182 12.02 -26.10 5.18
C LYS A 182 11.24 -24.80 4.95
N ALA A 183 11.91 -23.65 4.93
CA ALA A 183 11.29 -22.35 4.70
C ALA A 183 10.55 -22.29 3.35
N VAL A 184 11.19 -22.75 2.27
CA VAL A 184 10.59 -22.83 0.94
C VAL A 184 9.43 -23.83 0.90
N SER A 185 9.54 -24.97 1.58
CA SER A 185 8.44 -25.93 1.64
C SER A 185 7.22 -25.36 2.38
N LEU A 186 7.44 -24.65 3.49
CA LEU A 186 6.37 -24.06 4.28
C LEU A 186 5.71 -22.89 3.53
N SER A 187 6.49 -22.02 2.91
CA SER A 187 5.94 -20.89 2.15
C SER A 187 5.16 -21.35 0.91
N LYS A 188 5.56 -22.45 0.27
CA LYS A 188 4.78 -23.10 -0.80
C LYS A 188 3.43 -23.59 -0.28
N LYS A 189 3.40 -24.30 0.85
CA LYS A 189 2.15 -24.78 1.46
C LYS A 189 1.21 -23.61 1.77
N LEU A 190 1.75 -22.53 2.35
CA LEU A 190 1.01 -21.31 2.62
C LEU A 190 0.43 -20.71 1.33
N LEU A 191 1.23 -20.59 0.27
CA LEU A 191 0.77 -20.09 -1.02
C LEU A 191 -0.34 -20.97 -1.62
N PHE A 192 -0.23 -22.30 -1.55
CA PHE A 192 -1.29 -23.17 -2.06
C PHE A 192 -2.60 -23.03 -1.28
N SER A 193 -2.54 -22.81 0.03
CA SER A 193 -3.73 -22.64 0.86
C SER A 193 -4.54 -21.38 0.51
N THR A 194 -3.95 -20.41 -0.21
CA THR A 194 -4.70 -19.23 -0.67
C THR A 194 -5.71 -19.55 -1.78
N GLY A 195 -5.60 -20.72 -2.42
CA GLY A 195 -6.56 -21.23 -3.40
C GLY A 195 -7.80 -21.90 -2.80
N GLU A 196 -7.80 -22.15 -1.49
CA GLU A 196 -8.89 -22.84 -0.79
C GLU A 196 -9.98 -21.84 -0.37
N LYS A 197 -11.03 -21.71 -1.19
CA LYS A 197 -12.11 -20.72 -0.97
C LYS A 197 -12.73 -20.80 0.43
N SER A 198 -13.06 -21.99 0.92
CA SER A 198 -13.66 -22.17 2.25
C SER A 198 -12.75 -21.68 3.36
N ASN A 199 -11.44 -21.93 3.22
CA ASN A 199 -10.43 -21.44 4.16
C ASN A 199 -10.37 -19.91 4.16
N ILE A 200 -10.30 -19.27 2.99
CA ILE A 200 -10.31 -17.80 2.89
C ILE A 200 -11.56 -17.19 3.55
N ILE A 201 -12.74 -17.77 3.31
CA ILE A 201 -13.99 -17.30 3.93
C ILE A 201 -13.92 -17.40 5.45
N GLN A 202 -13.43 -18.53 5.97
CA GLN A 202 -13.31 -18.77 7.40
C GLN A 202 -12.30 -17.80 8.04
N LEU A 203 -11.12 -17.65 7.44
CA LEU A 203 -10.10 -16.71 7.92
C LEU A 203 -10.59 -15.25 7.91
N CYS A 204 -11.43 -14.86 6.94
CA CYS A 204 -12.03 -13.53 6.96
C CYS A 204 -12.98 -13.33 8.15
N LYS A 205 -13.69 -14.38 8.58
CA LYS A 205 -14.58 -14.34 9.75
C LYS A 205 -13.80 -14.31 11.05
N ASP A 206 -12.68 -15.01 11.09
CA ASP A 206 -11.79 -15.11 12.27
C ASP A 206 -10.82 -13.92 12.39
N ALA A 207 -10.88 -12.97 11.45
CA ALA A 207 -10.04 -11.79 11.47
C ALA A 207 -10.29 -10.95 12.74
N PRO A 208 -9.25 -10.37 13.36
CA PRO A 208 -9.37 -9.63 14.62
C PRO A 208 -10.14 -8.32 14.49
N THR A 209 -10.26 -7.79 13.27
CA THR A 209 -11.01 -6.57 12.95
C THR A 209 -11.40 -6.61 11.46
N GLY A 210 -12.25 -5.66 11.05
CA GLY A 210 -12.75 -5.54 9.69
C GLY A 210 -14.25 -5.81 9.60
N ILE A 211 -14.86 -5.30 8.53
CA ILE A 211 -16.27 -5.50 8.24
C ILE A 211 -16.44 -6.74 7.38
N ASN A 212 -17.34 -7.62 7.80
CA ASN A 212 -17.57 -8.91 7.16
C ASN A 212 -19.04 -8.99 6.74
N ASP A 213 -19.31 -9.03 5.44
CA ASP A 213 -20.65 -9.30 4.87
C ASP A 213 -20.68 -10.65 4.13
N ASP A 214 -21.80 -11.04 3.52
CA ASP A 214 -21.90 -12.36 2.85
C ASP A 214 -20.95 -12.52 1.65
N GLU A 215 -20.59 -11.43 0.97
CA GLU A 215 -19.81 -11.45 -0.27
C GLU A 215 -18.35 -10.99 -0.09
N SER A 216 -18.06 -10.24 0.96
CA SER A 216 -16.89 -9.39 1.04
C SER A 216 -16.37 -9.24 2.47
N PHE A 217 -15.08 -8.99 2.57
CA PHE A 217 -14.42 -8.60 3.82
C PHE A 217 -13.62 -7.33 3.58
N TYR A 218 -13.75 -6.35 4.46
CA TYR A 218 -13.10 -5.05 4.37
C TYR A 218 -12.22 -4.81 5.58
N ILE A 219 -11.01 -4.34 5.35
CA ILE A 219 -10.05 -4.04 6.41
C ILE A 219 -9.18 -2.86 6.02
N HIS A 220 -8.73 -2.07 7.00
CA HIS A 220 -7.74 -1.04 6.76
C HIS A 220 -6.35 -1.65 6.58
N SER A 221 -5.51 -1.06 5.73
CA SER A 221 -4.16 -1.59 5.44
C SER A 221 -3.30 -1.78 6.69
N SER A 222 -3.42 -0.90 7.69
CA SER A 222 -2.68 -1.01 8.96
C SER A 222 -3.00 -2.26 9.78
N ALA A 223 -4.12 -2.93 9.54
CA ALA A 223 -4.51 -4.13 10.27
C ALA A 223 -4.13 -5.42 9.53
N VAL A 224 -3.71 -5.33 8.26
CA VAL A 224 -3.28 -6.49 7.45
C VAL A 224 -2.16 -7.30 8.11
N PRO A 225 -1.13 -6.71 8.74
CA PRO A 225 -0.07 -7.49 9.39
C PRO A 225 -0.55 -8.40 10.54
N ASN A 226 -1.78 -8.17 11.04
CA ASN A 226 -2.39 -8.93 12.12
C ASN A 226 -3.39 -9.99 11.62
N LEU A 227 -3.55 -10.13 10.30
CA LEU A 227 -4.32 -11.21 9.69
C LEU A 227 -3.53 -12.53 9.67
N ASP A 228 -4.27 -13.63 9.51
CA ASP A 228 -3.67 -14.92 9.18
C ASP A 228 -2.71 -14.80 7.98
N PRO A 229 -1.52 -15.44 8.02
CA PRO A 229 -0.55 -15.37 6.92
C PRO A 229 -1.13 -15.75 5.56
N THR A 230 -2.14 -16.62 5.51
CA THR A 230 -2.82 -17.01 4.27
C THR A 230 -3.55 -15.82 3.65
N LEU A 231 -4.27 -15.03 4.45
CA LEU A 231 -4.92 -13.80 3.98
C LEU A 231 -3.90 -12.75 3.59
N ARG A 232 -2.79 -12.65 4.32
CA ARG A 232 -1.69 -11.73 3.99
C ARG A 232 -1.06 -12.07 2.64
N VAL A 233 -0.83 -13.35 2.35
CA VAL A 233 -0.39 -13.80 1.02
C VAL A 233 -1.46 -13.51 -0.03
N PHE A 234 -2.72 -13.81 0.24
CA PHE A 234 -3.82 -13.56 -0.70
C PHE A 234 -3.91 -12.07 -1.09
N ILE A 235 -3.82 -11.16 -0.10
CA ILE A 235 -3.75 -9.71 -0.33
C ILE A 235 -2.47 -9.33 -1.07
N GLY A 236 -1.32 -9.85 -0.63
CA GLY A 236 -0.02 -9.58 -1.22
C GLY A 236 0.12 -10.00 -2.68
N MET A 237 -0.61 -11.03 -3.13
CA MET A 237 -0.70 -11.40 -4.54
C MET A 237 -1.23 -10.25 -5.40
N ALA A 238 -2.19 -9.48 -4.87
CA ALA A 238 -2.68 -8.28 -5.56
C ALA A 238 -1.67 -7.12 -5.47
N GLY A 239 -0.85 -7.08 -4.42
CA GLY A 239 0.31 -6.18 -4.30
C GLY A 239 1.33 -6.30 -5.44
N ILE A 240 1.40 -7.45 -6.13
CA ILE A 240 2.24 -7.59 -7.34
C ILE A 240 1.81 -6.61 -8.43
N PHE A 241 0.51 -6.29 -8.50
CA PHE A 241 -0.03 -5.34 -9.46
C PHE A 241 -0.15 -3.95 -8.85
N TYR A 242 -0.65 -3.84 -7.61
CA TYR A 242 -0.89 -2.56 -6.93
C TYR A 242 0.39 -1.84 -6.49
N GLY A 243 1.41 -2.61 -6.10
CA GLY A 243 2.57 -2.15 -5.36
C GLY A 243 2.42 -2.38 -3.86
N ASP A 244 2.93 -1.46 -3.06
CA ASP A 244 2.79 -1.49 -1.61
C ASP A 244 1.33 -1.27 -1.21
N ILE A 245 0.73 -2.32 -0.65
CA ILE A 245 -0.67 -2.33 -0.20
C ILE A 245 -0.93 -1.35 0.94
N ASN A 246 0.11 -0.90 1.65
CA ASN A 246 0.02 0.09 2.73
C ASN A 246 -0.34 1.50 2.23
N ASN A 247 -0.34 1.70 0.91
CA ASN A 247 -0.79 2.91 0.24
C ASN A 247 -2.30 2.95 -0.01
N ALA A 248 -3.01 1.85 0.23
CA ALA A 248 -4.47 1.83 0.26
C ALA A 248 -4.95 2.17 1.67
N ASP A 249 -6.11 2.81 1.77
CA ASP A 249 -6.78 2.97 3.06
C ASP A 249 -7.52 1.67 3.38
N ILE A 250 -8.50 1.29 2.56
CA ILE A 250 -9.31 0.09 2.76
C ILE A 250 -9.03 -0.96 1.68
N ILE A 251 -8.93 -2.21 2.11
CA ILE A 251 -8.76 -3.39 1.25
C ILE A 251 -10.02 -4.25 1.37
N LYS A 252 -10.65 -4.54 0.23
CA LYS A 252 -11.81 -5.43 0.10
C LYS A 252 -11.38 -6.77 -0.51
N ILE A 253 -11.53 -7.86 0.22
CA ILE A 253 -11.47 -9.22 -0.29
C ILE A 253 -12.86 -9.61 -0.81
N HIS A 254 -12.95 -10.05 -2.06
CA HIS A 254 -14.20 -10.59 -2.62
C HIS A 254 -14.24 -12.09 -2.29
N LYS A 255 -15.04 -12.55 -1.32
CA LYS A 255 -15.03 -13.95 -0.83
C LYS A 255 -15.39 -14.99 -1.88
N ASN A 256 -16.20 -14.60 -2.86
CA ASN A 256 -16.72 -15.49 -3.90
C ASN A 256 -15.92 -15.47 -5.20
N SER A 257 -14.86 -14.65 -5.31
CA SER A 257 -14.03 -14.58 -6.51
C SER A 257 -12.60 -14.22 -6.16
N ILE A 258 -11.61 -14.61 -6.96
CA ILE A 258 -10.20 -14.31 -6.68
C ILE A 258 -9.85 -12.84 -7.04
N LYS A 259 -10.47 -11.91 -6.31
CA LYS A 259 -10.41 -10.47 -6.58
C LYS A 259 -10.20 -9.70 -5.29
N ILE A 260 -9.46 -8.62 -5.40
CA ILE A 260 -9.21 -7.67 -4.32
C ILE A 260 -9.49 -6.26 -4.84
N SER A 261 -10.12 -5.42 -4.03
CA SER A 261 -10.22 -3.99 -4.32
C SER A 261 -9.47 -3.17 -3.27
N PHE A 262 -8.71 -2.18 -3.72
CA PHE A 262 -8.07 -1.17 -2.89
C PHE A 262 -8.86 0.13 -3.01
N TYR A 263 -9.16 0.78 -1.89
CA TYR A 263 -9.89 2.03 -1.81
C TYR A 263 -8.97 3.10 -1.23
N ASN A 264 -8.95 4.25 -1.89
CA ASN A 264 -8.20 5.42 -1.45
C ASN A 264 -9.17 6.59 -1.31
N TYR A 265 -9.15 7.21 -0.14
CA TYR A 265 -9.94 8.36 0.23
C TYR A 265 -9.08 9.63 0.19
N ASP A 266 -9.70 10.78 0.44
CA ASP A 266 -9.07 12.09 0.34
C ASP A 266 -8.12 12.43 1.50
N ASP A 267 -8.57 12.22 2.74
CA ASP A 267 -7.79 12.36 3.95
C ASP A 267 -8.36 11.42 5.02
N PHE A 268 -8.05 10.13 4.85
CA PHE A 268 -8.57 9.07 5.71
C PHE A 268 -8.27 9.30 7.19
N ASN A 269 -7.10 9.86 7.52
CA ASN A 269 -6.67 9.99 8.91
C ASN A 269 -7.36 11.15 9.61
N ASN A 270 -7.41 12.32 8.98
CA ASN A 270 -7.86 13.54 9.66
C ASN A 270 -9.36 13.79 9.51
N LYS A 271 -9.95 13.49 8.35
CA LYS A 271 -11.39 13.69 8.14
C LYS A 271 -12.20 12.60 8.83
N LEU A 272 -13.23 12.99 9.57
CA LEU A 272 -14.14 12.06 10.23
C LEU A 272 -14.99 11.28 9.20
N LEU A 273 -15.30 11.91 8.07
CA LEU A 273 -16.03 11.34 6.94
C LEU A 273 -15.24 11.57 5.64
N PRO A 274 -14.18 10.78 5.38
CA PRO A 274 -13.35 10.98 4.21
C PRO A 274 -14.10 10.54 2.93
N GLU A 275 -13.78 11.19 1.81
CA GLU A 275 -14.45 11.05 0.52
C GLU A 275 -13.73 10.03 -0.36
N LEU A 276 -14.46 9.04 -0.91
CA LEU A 276 -13.85 8.04 -1.79
C LEU A 276 -13.34 8.70 -3.08
N HIS A 277 -12.03 8.69 -3.27
CA HIS A 277 -11.40 9.24 -4.46
C HIS A 277 -11.26 8.20 -5.56
N THR A 278 -10.65 7.06 -5.23
CA THR A 278 -10.36 6.02 -6.21
C THR A 278 -10.58 4.65 -5.62
N ARG A 279 -11.02 3.73 -6.49
CA ARG A 279 -11.05 2.30 -6.20
C ARG A 279 -10.29 1.58 -7.30
N ILE A 280 -9.42 0.65 -6.92
CA ILE A 280 -8.64 -0.16 -7.85
C ILE A 280 -8.99 -1.60 -7.60
N LYS A 281 -9.51 -2.29 -8.62
CA LYS A 281 -9.92 -3.70 -8.52
C LYS A 281 -8.97 -4.57 -9.31
N ILE A 282 -8.35 -5.53 -8.64
CA ILE A 282 -7.46 -6.51 -9.23
C ILE A 282 -8.18 -7.85 -9.32
N ASP A 283 -8.27 -8.36 -10.53
CA ASP A 283 -8.69 -9.72 -10.85
C ASP A 283 -7.44 -10.58 -10.99
N LEU A 284 -7.16 -11.39 -9.97
CA LEU A 284 -5.94 -12.20 -9.90
C LEU A 284 -5.96 -13.34 -10.93
N ALA A 285 -7.14 -13.89 -11.24
CA ALA A 285 -7.27 -14.94 -12.25
C ALA A 285 -6.98 -14.41 -13.65
N LYS A 286 -7.48 -13.20 -13.96
CA LYS A 286 -7.26 -12.54 -15.25
C LYS A 286 -5.97 -11.74 -15.32
N GLN A 287 -5.27 -11.56 -14.20
CA GLN A 287 -4.12 -10.65 -14.06
C GLN A 287 -4.43 -9.23 -14.56
N GLN A 288 -5.63 -8.74 -14.23
CA GLN A 288 -6.16 -7.46 -14.72
C GLN A 288 -6.44 -6.49 -13.58
N MET A 289 -6.06 -5.24 -13.78
CA MET A 289 -6.34 -4.13 -12.87
C MET A 289 -7.36 -3.18 -13.51
N ASN A 290 -8.38 -2.81 -12.76
CA ASN A 290 -9.42 -1.86 -13.18
C ASN A 290 -9.43 -0.66 -12.24
N PHE A 291 -9.31 0.53 -12.80
CA PHE A 291 -9.33 1.79 -12.08
C PHE A 291 -10.72 2.41 -12.15
N TYR A 292 -11.22 2.86 -11.00
CA TYR A 292 -12.49 3.56 -10.88
C TYR A 292 -12.23 4.89 -10.18
N ASN A 293 -12.50 6.00 -10.88
CA ASN A 293 -12.50 7.34 -10.29
C ASN A 293 -13.88 7.63 -9.71
N HIS A 294 -13.92 7.91 -8.41
CA HIS A 294 -15.14 8.15 -7.65
C HIS A 294 -15.31 9.62 -7.24
N ARG A 295 -14.38 10.50 -7.62
CA ARG A 295 -14.50 11.95 -7.37
C ARG A 295 -15.73 12.48 -8.11
N SER A 296 -16.76 12.85 -7.36
CA SER A 296 -18.03 13.33 -7.90
C SER A 296 -18.68 14.32 -6.95
N GLN A 297 -19.01 15.52 -7.42
CA GLN A 297 -19.69 16.51 -6.59
C GLN A 297 -21.11 16.07 -6.18
N LYS A 298 -21.77 15.24 -6.99
CA LYS A 298 -23.18 14.89 -6.78
C LYS A 298 -23.37 13.69 -5.85
N ASN A 299 -22.62 12.61 -6.10
CA ASN A 299 -22.80 11.34 -5.38
C ASN A 299 -21.50 10.93 -4.69
N GLN A 300 -20.81 11.89 -4.07
CA GLN A 300 -19.57 11.62 -3.36
C GLN A 300 -19.83 10.62 -2.24
N GLN A 301 -19.23 9.44 -2.35
CA GLN A 301 -19.31 8.43 -1.30
C GLN A 301 -18.41 8.86 -0.14
N LEU A 302 -18.94 8.73 1.08
CA LEU A 302 -18.22 8.96 2.32
C LEU A 302 -17.87 7.60 2.96
N LEU A 303 -16.79 7.57 3.73
CA LEU A 303 -16.52 6.46 4.63
C LEU A 303 -17.11 6.76 6.01
N TYR A 304 -17.81 5.77 6.54
CA TYR A 304 -18.38 5.80 7.89
C TYR A 304 -17.71 4.75 8.75
N PHE A 305 -17.87 4.87 10.07
CA PHE A 305 -17.51 3.83 11.04
C PHE A 305 -16.07 3.31 10.90
N LYS A 306 -15.12 4.24 10.76
CA LYS A 306 -13.70 3.93 10.53
C LYS A 306 -13.09 3.02 11.60
N GLU A 307 -13.60 3.08 12.83
CA GLU A 307 -13.17 2.21 13.94
C GLU A 307 -13.33 0.72 13.61
N GLN A 308 -14.29 0.34 12.75
CA GLN A 308 -14.56 -1.06 12.40
C GLN A 308 -13.52 -1.67 11.45
N TYR A 309 -12.71 -0.84 10.80
CA TYR A 309 -11.71 -1.29 9.82
C TYR A 309 -10.32 -1.45 10.42
N VAL A 310 -10.08 -0.93 11.62
CA VAL A 310 -8.77 -0.91 12.30
C VAL A 310 -8.80 -1.71 13.59
N LEU A 311 -7.61 -2.04 14.11
CA LEU A 311 -7.50 -2.66 15.43
C LEU A 311 -7.84 -1.65 16.53
N GLU A 312 -8.27 -2.15 17.68
CA GLU A 312 -8.56 -1.31 18.86
C GLU A 312 -7.31 -0.56 19.37
N SER A 313 -6.12 -1.10 19.09
CA SER A 313 -4.83 -0.48 19.39
C SER A 313 -4.48 0.70 18.48
N HIS A 314 -5.27 0.97 17.43
CA HIS A 314 -5.01 2.09 16.54
C HIS A 314 -5.14 3.43 17.30
N PRO A 315 -4.20 4.38 17.15
CA PRO A 315 -4.19 5.62 17.94
C PRO A 315 -5.50 6.44 17.86
N ALA A 316 -6.13 6.44 16.68
CA ALA A 316 -7.39 7.16 16.45
C ALA A 316 -8.66 6.35 16.76
N TYR A 317 -8.55 5.09 17.21
CA TYR A 317 -9.70 4.18 17.39
C TYR A 317 -10.79 4.79 18.29
N GLN A 318 -10.42 5.27 19.47
CA GLN A 318 -11.39 5.83 20.42
C GLN A 318 -12.09 7.09 19.86
N LYS A 319 -11.33 7.97 19.20
CA LYS A 319 -11.88 9.16 18.53
C LYS A 319 -12.93 8.78 17.49
N TRP A 320 -12.62 7.81 16.63
CA TRP A 320 -13.55 7.36 15.59
C TRP A 320 -14.75 6.62 16.17
N LYS A 321 -14.56 5.80 17.21
CA LYS A 321 -15.65 5.11 17.90
C LYS A 321 -16.67 6.08 18.50
N THR A 322 -16.21 7.09 19.24
CA THR A 322 -17.10 8.13 19.80
C THR A 322 -17.87 8.85 18.70
N PHE A 323 -17.21 9.21 17.61
CA PHE A 323 -17.88 9.85 16.46
C PHE A 323 -18.96 8.94 15.84
N SER A 324 -18.66 7.66 15.69
CA SER A 324 -19.59 6.66 15.16
C SER A 324 -20.80 6.45 16.07
N GLU A 325 -20.63 6.51 17.40
CA GLU A 325 -21.71 6.49 18.37
C GLU A 325 -22.60 7.74 18.22
N THR A 326 -22.01 8.93 18.09
CA THR A 326 -22.76 10.16 17.81
C THR A 326 -23.59 10.09 16.52
N LEU A 327 -23.01 9.54 15.43
CA LEU A 327 -23.74 9.35 14.18
C LEU A 327 -24.95 8.40 14.35
N LYS A 328 -24.79 7.30 15.10
CA LYS A 328 -25.87 6.35 15.38
C LYS A 328 -26.99 6.97 16.21
N GLU A 329 -26.65 7.79 17.21
CA GLU A 329 -27.61 8.55 18.03
C GLU A 329 -28.39 9.55 17.19
N LYS A 330 -27.74 10.20 16.23
CA LYS A 330 -28.36 11.12 15.26
C LYS A 330 -29.16 10.41 14.15
N GLY A 331 -29.30 9.08 14.21
CA GLY A 331 -30.21 8.31 13.35
C GLY A 331 -29.54 7.52 12.22
N LEU A 332 -28.21 7.54 12.12
CA LEU A 332 -27.47 6.78 11.11
C LEU A 332 -27.28 5.31 11.54
N LYS A 333 -28.32 4.48 11.37
CA LYS A 333 -28.33 3.09 11.89
C LYS A 333 -28.15 1.99 10.85
N ASP A 334 -28.57 2.21 9.61
CA ASP A 334 -28.42 1.25 8.52
C ASP A 334 -27.78 1.94 7.32
N LEU A 335 -26.56 1.52 6.98
CA LEU A 335 -25.78 2.10 5.89
C LEU A 335 -25.93 1.30 4.59
N GLY A 336 -26.52 0.11 4.60
CA GLY A 336 -26.30 -0.85 3.51
C GLY A 336 -24.81 -1.03 3.20
N GLU A 337 -24.44 -1.23 1.93
CA GLU A 337 -23.03 -1.47 1.54
C GLU A 337 -22.14 -0.22 1.63
N TYR A 338 -22.69 0.99 1.45
CA TYR A 338 -21.88 2.22 1.26
C TYR A 338 -22.28 3.44 2.10
N GLY A 339 -23.41 3.37 2.79
CA GLY A 339 -23.99 4.51 3.50
C GLY A 339 -24.58 5.57 2.57
N PRO A 340 -25.21 6.61 3.13
CA PRO A 340 -25.66 7.75 2.37
C PRO A 340 -24.47 8.49 1.75
N SER A 341 -24.65 8.99 0.54
CA SER A 341 -23.71 9.93 -0.08
C SER A 341 -23.60 11.24 0.72
N LYS A 342 -22.58 12.05 0.44
CA LYS A 342 -22.40 13.38 1.06
C LYS A 342 -23.65 14.26 0.97
N GLN A 343 -24.37 14.20 -0.17
CA GLN A 343 -25.60 14.96 -0.37
C GLN A 343 -26.78 14.41 0.42
N GLU A 344 -26.92 13.09 0.53
CA GLU A 344 -27.98 12.44 1.31
C GLU A 344 -27.77 12.64 2.80
N LEU A 345 -26.52 12.48 3.27
CA LEU A 345 -26.15 12.76 4.65
C LEU A 345 -26.49 14.19 5.03
N SER A 346 -26.26 15.14 4.11
CA SER A 346 -26.58 16.55 4.32
C SER A 346 -28.09 16.83 4.51
N LYS A 347 -28.95 15.89 4.13
CA LYS A 347 -30.41 15.96 4.33
C LYS A 347 -30.85 15.22 5.60
N ILE A 348 -30.08 14.21 6.03
CA ILE A 348 -30.37 13.41 7.23
C ILE A 348 -29.97 14.15 8.50
N LEU A 349 -28.82 14.83 8.46
CA LEU A 349 -28.25 15.53 9.61
C LEU A 349 -28.57 17.03 9.56
N GLU A 350 -28.69 17.65 10.74
CA GLU A 350 -28.88 19.10 10.88
C GLU A 350 -27.70 19.87 10.27
N LYS A 351 -27.98 21.00 9.60
CA LYS A 351 -26.96 21.82 8.92
C LYS A 351 -25.83 22.29 9.85
N GLU A 352 -26.12 22.52 11.13
CA GLU A 352 -25.10 22.96 12.11
C GLU A 352 -24.13 21.83 12.44
N PHE A 353 -24.64 20.62 12.69
CA PHE A 353 -23.81 19.43 12.94
C PHE A 353 -22.89 19.10 11.76
N LEU A 354 -23.36 19.29 10.53
CA LEU A 354 -22.54 19.05 9.32
C LEU A 354 -21.39 20.06 9.17
N LYS A 355 -21.58 21.32 9.57
CA LYS A 355 -20.53 22.36 9.50
C LYS A 355 -19.39 22.10 10.49
N GLU A 356 -19.65 21.37 11.56
CA GLU A 356 -18.62 20.99 12.54
C GLU A 356 -17.78 19.79 12.06
N ILE A 357 -18.24 19.05 11.05
CA ILE A 357 -17.67 17.76 10.63
C ILE A 357 -17.00 17.82 9.24
N ILE A 358 -17.58 18.57 8.30
CA ILE A 358 -17.18 18.67 6.88
C ILE A 358 -16.53 20.03 6.63
#